data_AF-A0A2V6AZN6-F1
#
_entry.id   AF-A0A2V6AZN6-F1
#
_cell.length_a   1.000
_cell.length_b   1.000
_cell.length_c   1.000
_cell.angle_alpha   90.00
_cell.angle_beta   90.00
_cell.angle_gamma   90.00
#
_symmetry.space_group_name_H-M   'P 1'
#
loop_
_entity.id
_entity.type
_entity.pdbx_description
1 polymer ?
#
loop_
_entity_poly.entity_id
_entity_poly.type
_entity_poly.pdbx_seq_one_letter_code
_entity_poly.pdbx_strand_id
1 'polypeptide(L)' 'KQLPAEIQLPPALQTGPTPVRRSGVASLNDMERETILQALAQTHGNKKKAAELLGIQRPTLYNKMKRYAIEI' A
#
# COMPACT_ATOMS: atom_id res chain seq x y z
N LYS A 1 -49.47 -28.40 12.08
CA LYS A 1 -48.08 -27.94 12.34
C LYS A 1 -47.69 -27.00 11.21
N GLN A 2 -48.03 -25.72 11.35
CA GLN A 2 -47.70 -24.68 10.38
C GLN A 2 -46.27 -24.23 10.68
N LEU A 3 -45.38 -24.35 9.70
CA LEU A 3 -43.99 -23.89 9.78
C LEU A 3 -44.01 -22.35 9.68
N PRO A 4 -43.33 -21.60 10.56
CA PRO A 4 -43.31 -20.15 10.47
C PRO A 4 -42.55 -19.72 9.21
N ALA A 5 -43.05 -18.64 8.62
CA ALA A 5 -42.58 -18.03 7.39
C ALA A 5 -41.07 -17.84 7.35
N GLU A 6 -40.53 -18.12 6.17
CA GLU A 6 -39.23 -17.68 5.64
C GLU A 6 -38.68 -16.48 6.42
N ILE A 7 -37.56 -16.68 7.12
CA ILE A 7 -36.79 -15.57 7.68
C ILE A 7 -36.23 -14.81 6.47
N GLN A 8 -37.00 -13.83 6.01
CA GLN A 8 -36.58 -12.93 4.94
C GLN A 8 -35.38 -12.13 5.47
N LEU A 9 -34.19 -12.53 5.03
CA LEU A 9 -32.95 -11.84 5.35
C LEU A 9 -33.07 -10.39 4.88
N PRO A 10 -32.62 -9.41 5.68
CA PRO A 10 -32.70 -8.01 5.32
C PRO A 10 -31.88 -7.76 4.03
N PRO A 11 -32.39 -6.94 3.09
CA PRO A 11 -31.72 -6.64 1.81
C PRO A 11 -30.34 -5.96 1.99
N ALA A 12 -29.98 -5.57 3.22
CA ALA A 12 -28.66 -5.05 3.56
C ALA A 12 -27.51 -6.07 3.35
N LEU A 13 -27.81 -7.37 3.19
CA LEU A 13 -26.81 -8.41 2.91
C LEU A 13 -26.74 -8.82 1.43
N GLN A 14 -27.56 -8.21 0.56
CA GLN A 14 -27.45 -8.40 -0.90
C GLN A 14 -26.39 -7.47 -1.48
N THR A 15 -25.17 -7.56 -0.96
CA THR A 15 -24.01 -7.08 -1.70
C THR A 15 -23.65 -8.19 -2.68
N GLY A 16 -23.92 -7.97 -3.97
CA GLY A 16 -23.24 -8.71 -5.03
C GLY A 16 -21.72 -8.66 -4.84
N PRO A 17 -20.92 -9.38 -5.63
CA PRO A 17 -19.46 -9.32 -5.53
C PRO A 17 -19.00 -7.91 -5.93
N THR A 18 -19.10 -6.96 -5.00
CA THR A 18 -18.27 -5.79 -5.00
C THR A 18 -16.86 -6.34 -4.98
N PRO A 19 -15.99 -5.92 -5.92
CA PRO A 19 -14.59 -6.26 -5.79
C PRO A 19 -14.18 -5.64 -4.46
N VAL A 20 -14.08 -6.48 -3.43
CA VAL A 20 -13.46 -6.13 -2.17
C VAL A 20 -12.08 -5.69 -2.62
N ARG A 21 -11.88 -4.36 -2.73
CA ARG A 21 -10.55 -3.80 -2.82
C ARG A 21 -9.86 -4.45 -1.66
N ARG A 22 -8.90 -5.33 -1.94
CA ARG A 22 -8.19 -6.07 -0.92
C ARG A 22 -7.56 -5.00 -0.03
N SER A 23 -8.24 -4.64 1.05
CA SER A 23 -7.65 -3.94 2.18
C SER A 23 -6.83 -4.97 2.94
N GLY A 24 -5.90 -5.59 2.21
CA GLY A 24 -4.86 -6.42 2.76
C GLY A 24 -3.78 -5.50 3.29
N VAL A 25 -3.12 -5.93 4.36
CA VAL A 25 -1.92 -5.25 4.86
C VAL A 25 -0.91 -5.20 3.72
N ALA A 26 -0.43 -3.99 3.39
CA ALA A 26 0.63 -3.81 2.41
C ALA A 26 1.87 -4.59 2.84
N SER A 27 2.60 -5.19 1.91
CA SER A 27 3.84 -5.86 2.28
C SER A 27 4.86 -4.81 2.76
N LEU A 28 5.78 -5.22 3.64
CA LEU A 28 6.86 -4.34 4.07
C LEU A 28 7.69 -3.82 2.89
N ASN A 29 7.81 -4.60 1.82
CA ASN A 29 8.50 -4.18 0.60
C ASN A 29 7.74 -3.06 -0.12
N ASP A 30 6.41 -3.13 -0.19
CA ASP A 30 5.59 -2.10 -0.82
C ASP A 30 5.63 -0.80 -0.02
N MET A 31 5.53 -0.91 1.31
CA MET A 31 5.67 0.24 2.22
C MET A 31 7.05 0.88 2.10
N GLU A 32 8.12 0.09 2.05
CA GLU A 32 9.48 0.61 1.87
C GLU A 32 9.63 1.32 0.52
N ARG A 33 9.13 0.71 -0.56
CA ARG A 33 9.16 1.30 -1.91
C ARG A 33 8.43 2.64 -1.95
N GLU A 34 7.22 2.70 -1.38
CA GLU A 34 6.41 3.91 -1.31
C GLU A 34 7.13 5.02 -0.51
N THR A 35 7.72 4.65 0.62
CA THR A 35 8.45 5.60 1.48
C THR A 35 9.65 6.21 0.75
N ILE A 36 10.38 5.41 -0.03
CA ILE A 36 11.50 5.90 -0.86
C ILE A 36 11.01 6.88 -1.93
N LEU A 37 9.93 6.55 -2.63
CA LEU A 37 9.35 7.42 -3.66
C LEU A 37 8.89 8.75 -3.07
N GLN A 38 8.22 8.72 -1.91
CA GLN A 38 7.78 9.93 -1.22
C GLN A 38 8.95 10.80 -0.78
N ALA A 39 10.03 10.22 -0.24
CA ALA A 39 11.22 11.00 0.14
C ALA A 39 11.90 11.64 -1.07
N LEU A 40 11.97 10.92 -2.19
CA LEU A 40 12.52 11.47 -3.44
C LEU A 40 11.63 12.58 -4.00
N ALA A 41 10.31 12.43 -3.96
CA ALA A 41 9.38 13.46 -4.40
C ALA A 41 9.49 14.74 -3.54
N GLN A 42 9.49 14.59 -2.21
CA GLN A 42 9.64 15.72 -1.26
C GLN A 42 10.96 16.47 -1.42
N THR A 43 12.00 15.79 -1.90
CA THR A 43 13.32 16.37 -2.11
C THR A 43 13.60 16.73 -3.55
N HIS A 44 12.59 16.71 -4.42
CA HIS A 44 12.69 17.01 -5.85
C HIS A 44 13.79 16.19 -6.55
N GLY A 45 13.87 14.90 -6.23
CA GLY A 45 14.84 13.96 -6.79
C GLY A 45 16.25 14.07 -6.19
N ASN A 46 16.48 14.93 -5.20
CA ASN A 46 17.78 15.04 -4.54
C ASN A 46 18.04 13.81 -3.65
N LYS A 47 18.76 12.84 -4.23
CA LYS A 47 19.05 11.53 -3.60
C LYS A 47 19.84 11.65 -2.28
N LYS A 48 20.67 12.70 -2.12
CA LYS A 48 21.39 12.93 -0.84
C LYS A 48 20.40 13.35 0.25
N LYS A 49 19.57 14.35 -0.03
CA LYS A 49 18.53 14.82 0.91
C LYS A 49 17.48 13.75 1.19
N ALA A 50 17.10 12.95 0.19
CA ALA A 50 16.18 11.83 0.38
C ALA A 50 16.75 10.78 1.35
N ALA A 51 18.04 10.45 1.22
CA ALA A 51 18.70 9.52 2.13
C ALA A 51 18.77 10.07 3.56
N GLU A 52 19.09 11.36 3.71
CA GLU A 52 19.08 12.07 5.00
C GLU A 52 17.68 12.07 5.64
N LEU A 53 16.63 12.36 4.86
CA LEU A 53 15.23 12.34 5.31
C LEU A 53 14.79 10.95 5.78
N LEU A 54 15.24 9.90 5.09
CA LEU A 54 14.96 8.51 5.44
C LEU A 54 15.84 7.98 6.60
N GLY A 55 16.81 8.76 7.08
CA GLY A 55 17.74 8.34 8.12
C GLY A 55 18.69 7.21 7.69
N ILE A 56 18.99 7.10 6.39
CA ILE A 56 19.87 6.06 5.83
C ILE A 56 21.06 6.66 5.09
N GLN A 57 22.11 5.86 4.91
CA GLN A 57 23.25 6.28 4.10
C GLN A 57 22.89 6.31 2.61
N ARG A 58 23.55 7.21 1.85
CA ARG A 58 23.33 7.35 0.40
C ARG A 58 23.51 6.04 -0.39
N PRO A 59 24.55 5.20 -0.14
CA PRO A 59 24.69 3.91 -0.82
C PRO A 59 23.51 2.97 -0.56
N THR A 60 22.95 2.99 0.67
CA THR A 60 21.77 2.20 1.02
C THR A 60 20.55 2.62 0.20
N LEU A 61 20.35 3.92 0.00
CA LEU A 61 19.28 4.43 -0.86
C LEU A 61 19.44 3.92 -2.30
N TYR A 62 20.65 4.00 -2.89
CA TYR A 62 20.90 3.49 -4.24
C TYR A 62 20.60 1.99 -4.37
N ASN A 63 21.03 1.18 -3.39
CA ASN A 63 20.76 -0.25 -3.38
C ASN A 63 19.25 -0.55 -3.33
N LYS A 64 18.50 0.20 -2.51
CA LYS A 64 17.05 0.06 -2.41
C LYS A 64 16.35 0.53 -3.70
N MET A 65 16.76 1.66 -4.28
CA MET A 65 16.24 2.13 -5.56
C MET A 65 16.46 1.09 -6.67
N LYS A 66 17.64 0.47 -6.74
CA LYS A 66 17.93 -0.63 -7.67
C LYS A 66 17.04 -1.85 -7.41
N ARG A 67 16.88 -2.25 -6.14
CA ARG A 67 16.03 -3.39 -5.74
C ARG A 67 14.57 -3.20 -6.15
N TYR A 68 14.06 -1.98 -6.07
CA TYR A 68 12.66 -1.66 -6.37
C TYR A 68 12.43 -1.07 -7.76
N ALA A 69 13.45 -1.08 -8.63
CA ALA A 69 13.42 -0.50 -9.97
C ALA A 69 12.89 0.96 -9.97
N ILE A 70 13.38 1.78 -9.04
CA ILE A 70 13.05 3.19 -8.94
C ILE A 70 14.08 3.98 -9.75
N GLU A 71 13.62 4.63 -10.81
CA GLU A 71 14.42 5.49 -11.68
C GLU A 71 13.95 6.95 -11.53
N ILE A 72 14.88 7.85 -11.19
CA ILE A 72 14.66 9.29 -10.98
C ILE A 72 15.85 10.08 -11.51
#